data_AF-W0TIN6-F1
#
_entry.id   AF-W0TIN6-F1
#
_cell.length_a   1.000
_cell.length_b   1.000
_cell.length_c   1.000
_cell.angle_alpha   90.00
_cell.angle_beta   90.00
_cell.angle_gamma   90.00
#
_symmetry.space_group_name_H-M   'P 1'
#
loop_
_entity.id
_entity.type
_entity.pdbx_description
1 polymer ?
#
loop_
_entity_poly.entity_id
_entity_poly.type
_entity_poly.pdbx_seq_one_letter_code
_entity_poly.pdbx_strand_id
1 'polypeptide(L)'
;MLGFRGILSSVRVNARPFSQSAVRTQEIIDFTRLSLLKRTKEADGLSRKDSSLSSMMQSPREAALHSKLTGIQAGRTVDVFTGNTAAAFQRLGAVVRANGIMRDKRSQRFYLKPGKAREMRRSRKHRKEFMKSFKHLIEVVKDAKRKGY
;
A
#
# COMPACT_ATOMS: atom_id res chain seq x y z
N MET A 1 36.03 3.84 -55.70
CA MET A 1 34.73 3.36 -55.16
C MET A 1 34.96 2.98 -53.70
N LEU A 2 34.24 3.41 -52.66
CA LEU A 2 33.10 4.28 -52.44
C LEU A 2 33.23 4.75 -50.98
N GLY A 3 33.19 6.07 -50.73
CA GLY A 3 33.31 6.64 -49.40
C GLY A 3 32.01 6.48 -48.60
N PHE A 4 32.10 5.94 -47.39
CA PHE A 4 30.98 5.86 -46.44
C PHE A 4 30.75 7.25 -45.82
N ARG A 5 29.72 7.96 -46.29
CA ARG A 5 29.19 9.16 -45.63
C ARG A 5 28.28 8.74 -44.47
N GLY A 6 28.76 8.90 -43.24
CA GLY A 6 27.95 8.78 -42.03
C GLY A 6 26.93 9.91 -41.95
N ILE A 7 25.64 9.55 -42.00
CA ILE A 7 24.53 10.48 -41.78
C ILE A 7 24.34 10.61 -40.27
N LEU A 8 24.92 11.65 -39.66
CA LEU A 8 24.53 12.07 -38.31
C LEU A 8 23.13 12.68 -38.38
N SER A 9 22.11 11.88 -38.08
CA SER A 9 20.78 12.41 -37.79
C SER A 9 20.77 13.00 -36.38
N SER A 10 20.62 14.32 -36.29
CA SER A 10 20.49 15.03 -35.02
C SER A 10 19.09 14.77 -34.44
N VAL A 11 19.02 13.93 -33.42
CA VAL A 11 17.80 13.75 -32.63
C VAL A 11 17.63 14.99 -31.77
N ARG A 12 16.81 15.95 -32.22
CA ARG A 12 16.35 17.05 -31.38
C ARG A 12 15.48 16.48 -30.26
N VAL A 13 16.04 16.44 -29.06
CA VAL A 13 15.29 16.16 -27.83
C VAL A 13 14.47 17.39 -27.50
N ASN A 14 13.20 17.41 -27.89
CA ASN A 14 12.26 18.44 -27.45
C ASN A 14 12.06 18.29 -25.93
N ALA A 15 12.79 19.07 -25.14
CA ALA A 15 12.54 19.24 -23.72
C ALA A 15 11.14 19.84 -23.56
N ARG A 16 10.18 19.04 -23.07
CA ARG A 16 8.86 19.54 -22.70
C ARG A 16 9.00 20.35 -21.41
N PRO A 17 8.41 21.55 -21.31
CA PRO A 17 8.38 22.28 -20.04
C PRO A 17 7.64 21.42 -19.00
N PHE A 18 8.23 21.34 -17.81
CA PHE A 18 7.66 20.70 -16.63
C PHE A 18 6.32 21.39 -16.32
N SER A 19 5.22 20.73 -16.68
CA SER A 19 3.88 21.17 -16.31
C SER A 19 3.79 21.07 -14.79
N GLN A 20 3.75 22.23 -14.13
CA GLN A 20 3.45 22.33 -12.72
C GLN A 20 2.00 21.86 -12.52
N SER A 21 1.83 20.56 -12.27
CA SER A 21 0.58 20.04 -11.74
C SER A 21 0.35 20.68 -10.38
N ALA A 22 -0.78 21.39 -10.24
CA ALA A 22 -1.19 22.04 -9.01
C ALA A 22 -0.90 21.16 -7.79
N VAL A 23 0.03 21.61 -6.95
CA VAL A 23 0.30 21.02 -5.65
C VAL A 23 -0.96 21.22 -4.83
N ARG A 24 -1.77 20.16 -4.71
CA ARG A 24 -2.86 20.13 -3.75
C ARG A 24 -2.19 20.07 -2.37
N THR A 25 -2.01 21.23 -1.76
CA THR A 25 -1.63 21.38 -0.36
C THR A 25 -2.57 20.49 0.45
N GLN A 26 -2.02 19.41 1.01
CA GLN A 26 -2.71 18.72 2.08
C GLN A 26 -2.60 19.65 3.28
N GLU A 27 -3.73 20.19 3.71
CA GLU A 27 -3.88 20.87 4.98
C GLU A 27 -3.24 19.99 6.06
N ILE A 28 -2.18 20.50 6.67
CA ILE A 28 -1.63 19.94 7.89
C ILE A 28 -2.72 20.12 8.94
N ILE A 29 -3.24 19.01 9.47
CA ILE A 29 -4.20 19.07 10.57
C ILE A 29 -3.41 19.57 11.79
N ASP A 30 -3.47 20.87 12.07
CA ASP A 30 -2.94 21.46 13.29
C ASP A 30 -3.80 21.03 14.48
N PHE A 31 -3.38 19.96 15.15
CA PHE A 31 -4.08 19.39 16.33
C PHE A 31 -4.21 20.39 17.50
N THR A 32 -3.46 21.50 17.47
CA THR A 32 -3.48 22.58 18.46
C THR A 32 -4.65 23.55 18.30
N ARG A 33 -5.38 23.55 17.16
CA ARG A 33 -6.53 24.43 16.94
C ARG A 33 -7.88 23.86 17.39
N LEU A 34 -7.92 22.61 17.85
CA LEU A 34 -9.17 21.96 18.31
C LEU A 34 -9.49 22.21 19.79
N SER A 35 -8.68 22.97 20.52
CA SER A 35 -8.91 23.24 21.95
C SER A 35 -9.80 24.46 22.25
N LEU A 36 -10.34 25.16 21.24
CA LEU A 36 -11.23 26.31 21.46
C LEU A 36 -12.43 26.31 20.51
N LEU A 37 -13.38 25.40 20.74
CA LEU A 37 -14.77 25.65 20.38
C LEU A 37 -15.68 25.35 21.57
N LYS A 38 -16.35 26.42 22.00
CA LYS A 38 -17.28 26.49 23.11
C LYS A 38 -18.44 25.51 22.92
N ARG A 39 -18.54 24.58 23.88
CA ARG A 39 -19.69 24.38 24.78
C ARG A 39 -21.02 24.96 24.26
N THR A 40 -21.84 24.14 23.61
CA THR A 40 -23.30 24.23 23.69
C THR A 40 -23.79 23.21 24.72
N LYS A 41 -24.58 23.70 25.68
CA LYS A 41 -25.23 22.89 26.71
C LYS A 41 -26.49 22.29 26.08
N GLU A 42 -26.63 20.98 26.09
CA GLU A 42 -27.91 20.27 26.21
C GLU A 42 -27.63 18.95 26.95
N ALA A 43 -28.49 18.63 27.91
CA ALA A 43 -28.32 17.56 28.88
C ALA A 43 -28.66 16.19 28.29
N ASP A 44 -27.84 15.19 28.59
CA ASP A 44 -28.30 13.83 28.86
C ASP A 44 -27.25 13.08 29.70
N GLY A 45 -27.71 12.60 30.85
CA GLY A 45 -26.91 11.89 31.83
C GLY A 45 -26.85 10.39 31.55
N LEU A 46 -25.64 9.86 31.40
CA LEU A 46 -25.29 8.50 31.81
C LEU A 46 -23.75 8.37 31.95
N SER A 47 -23.31 8.10 33.19
CA SER A 47 -22.00 7.53 33.58
C SER A 47 -20.76 7.92 32.74
N ARG A 48 -20.20 9.11 33.01
CA ARG A 48 -18.89 9.53 32.49
C ARG A 48 -18.06 10.18 33.59
N LYS A 49 -17.36 9.37 34.37
CA LYS A 49 -16.27 9.69 35.32
C LYS A 49 -16.06 8.37 36.06
N ASP A 50 -15.23 7.46 35.56
CA ASP A 50 -13.88 7.27 36.11
C ASP A 50 -12.82 6.83 35.09
N SER A 51 -13.15 6.81 33.79
CA SER A 51 -12.21 6.36 32.74
C SER A 51 -11.14 7.39 32.36
N SER A 52 -11.27 8.66 32.75
CA SER A 52 -10.37 9.73 32.29
C SER A 52 -9.08 9.88 33.10
N LEU A 53 -9.06 9.44 34.36
CA LEU A 53 -7.83 9.45 35.17
C LEU A 53 -6.94 8.24 34.86
N SER A 54 -7.55 7.06 34.64
CA SER A 54 -6.81 5.86 34.24
C SER A 54 -6.17 6.00 32.85
N SER A 55 -6.74 6.79 31.94
CA SER A 55 -6.13 7.06 30.63
C SER A 55 -4.91 8.00 30.71
N MET A 56 -4.78 8.80 31.77
CA MET A 56 -3.61 9.65 32.00
C MET A 56 -2.44 8.93 32.69
N MET A 57 -2.70 7.77 33.32
CA MET A 57 -1.69 6.94 33.97
C MET A 57 -1.13 5.82 33.09
N GLN A 58 -1.57 5.70 31.83
CA GLN A 58 -0.95 4.77 30.91
C GLN A 58 0.49 5.21 30.64
N SER A 59 1.42 4.26 30.78
CA SER A 59 2.80 4.53 30.37
C SER A 59 2.80 4.97 28.90
N PRO A 60 3.68 5.91 28.48
CA PRO A 60 3.76 6.34 27.08
C PRO A 60 3.88 5.17 26.10
N ARG A 61 4.49 4.07 26.54
CA ARG A 61 4.59 2.80 25.82
C ARG A 61 3.23 2.12 25.63
N GLU A 62 2.43 1.99 26.68
CA GLU A 62 1.09 1.38 26.61
C GLU A 62 0.14 2.21 25.77
N ALA A 63 0.17 3.54 25.93
CA ALA A 63 -0.61 4.46 25.09
C ALA A 63 -0.25 4.31 23.60
N ALA A 64 1.04 4.17 23.28
CA ALA A 64 1.50 3.95 21.90
C ALA A 64 1.05 2.60 21.32
N LEU A 65 1.09 1.52 22.12
CA LEU A 65 0.62 0.19 21.70
C LEU A 65 -0.88 0.15 21.38
N HIS A 66 -1.68 0.92 22.11
CA HIS A 66 -3.12 1.03 21.87
C HIS A 66 -3.49 2.07 20.81
N SER A 67 -2.55 2.96 20.45
CA SER A 67 -2.76 3.92 19.39
C SER A 67 -2.82 3.21 18.03
N LYS A 68 -3.92 3.41 17.30
CA LYS A 68 -4.03 2.86 15.93
C LYS A 68 -3.02 3.60 15.05
N LEU A 69 -2.09 2.87 14.45
CA LEU A 69 -1.27 3.41 13.37
C LEU A 69 -2.20 3.81 12.23
N THR A 70 -2.17 5.09 11.85
CA THR A 70 -2.95 5.64 10.74
C THR A 70 -2.02 6.16 9.63
N GLY A 71 -2.56 6.37 8.43
CA GLY A 71 -1.82 6.89 7.29
C GLY A 71 -0.95 5.86 6.55
N ILE A 72 0.07 6.35 5.82
CA ILE A 72 0.91 5.56 4.92
C ILE A 72 1.74 4.50 5.67
N GLN A 73 2.02 4.74 6.96
CA GLN A 73 2.83 3.86 7.81
C GLN A 73 2.05 2.66 8.36
N ALA A 74 0.72 2.72 8.39
CA ALA A 74 -0.14 1.71 9.02
C ALA A 74 -0.05 0.28 8.43
N GLY A 75 0.57 0.12 7.26
CA GLY A 75 0.83 -1.18 6.62
C GLY A 75 2.31 -1.43 6.27
N ARG A 76 3.22 -0.63 6.81
CA ARG A 76 4.67 -0.70 6.55
C ARG A 76 5.52 -0.73 7.83
N THR A 77 4.87 -0.73 8.98
CA THR A 77 5.50 -0.83 10.29
C THR A 77 5.10 -2.14 10.94
N VAL A 78 6.05 -2.82 11.57
CA VAL A 78 5.83 -4.06 12.32
C VAL A 78 6.63 -3.97 13.62
N ASP A 79 6.00 -4.33 14.73
CA ASP A 79 6.67 -4.36 16.02
C ASP A 79 7.69 -5.50 16.10
N VAL A 80 8.84 -5.21 16.71
CA VAL A 80 9.88 -6.20 16.96
C VAL A 80 9.65 -6.80 18.34
N PHE A 81 9.31 -8.08 18.36
CA PHE A 81 9.16 -8.82 19.61
C PHE A 81 10.48 -9.50 19.97
N THR A 82 10.79 -9.54 21.28
CA THR A 82 11.91 -10.32 21.86
C THR A 82 13.27 -10.08 21.22
N GLY A 83 13.52 -8.87 20.69
CA GLY A 83 14.76 -8.51 20.00
C GLY A 83 15.00 -9.25 18.67
N ASN A 84 14.05 -10.07 18.19
CA ASN A 84 14.21 -10.83 16.95
C ASN A 84 13.85 -9.97 15.73
N THR A 85 14.81 -9.17 15.29
CA THR A 85 14.67 -8.29 14.12
C THR A 85 14.53 -9.08 12.82
N ALA A 86 15.19 -10.23 12.70
CA ALA A 86 15.13 -11.08 11.51
C ALA A 86 13.70 -11.56 11.23
N ALA A 87 13.00 -12.06 12.25
CA ALA A 87 11.60 -12.47 12.14
C ALA A 87 10.68 -11.28 11.80
N ALA A 88 10.93 -10.11 12.39
CA ALA A 88 10.18 -8.89 12.09
C ALA A 88 10.34 -8.46 10.63
N PHE A 89 11.55 -8.55 10.06
CA PHE A 89 11.78 -8.27 8.64
C PHE A 89 11.06 -9.26 7.70
N GLN A 90 11.01 -10.55 8.06
CA GLN A 90 10.25 -11.53 7.28
C GLN A 90 8.75 -11.22 7.28
N ARG A 91 8.20 -10.86 8.44
CA ARG A 91 6.80 -10.43 8.58
C ARG A 91 6.53 -9.17 7.76
N LEU A 92 7.38 -8.15 7.89
CA LEU A 92 7.28 -6.93 7.11
C LEU A 92 7.34 -7.22 5.60
N GLY A 93 8.27 -8.07 5.16
CA GLY A 93 8.39 -8.51 3.77
C GLY A 93 7.16 -9.25 3.25
N ALA A 94 6.48 -10.03 4.10
CA ALA A 94 5.20 -10.67 3.74
C ALA A 94 4.08 -9.62 3.58
N VAL A 95 3.96 -8.67 4.51
CA VAL A 95 2.95 -7.59 4.45
C VAL A 95 3.14 -6.73 3.20
N VAL A 96 4.38 -6.33 2.90
CA VAL A 96 4.71 -5.52 1.70
C VAL A 96 4.37 -6.27 0.40
N ARG A 97 4.59 -7.59 0.36
CA ARG A 97 4.26 -8.42 -0.80
C ARG A 97 2.75 -8.63 -0.94
N ALA A 98 2.04 -8.89 0.15
CA ALA A 98 0.58 -9.06 0.17
C ALA A 98 -0.14 -7.82 -0.36
N ASN A 99 0.33 -6.63 0.03
CA ASN A 99 -0.20 -5.36 -0.44
C ASN A 99 0.26 -4.95 -1.85
N GLY A 100 1.15 -5.72 -2.50
CA GLY A 100 1.59 -5.44 -3.87
C GLY A 100 2.48 -4.19 -4.05
N ILE A 101 2.95 -3.57 -2.97
CA ILE A 101 3.64 -2.25 -2.98
C ILE A 101 4.84 -2.23 -3.93
N MET A 102 5.65 -3.29 -3.95
CA MET A 102 6.83 -3.38 -4.82
C MET A 102 6.46 -3.45 -6.31
N ARG A 103 5.37 -4.15 -6.63
CA ARG A 103 4.85 -4.25 -8.00
C ARG A 103 4.30 -2.89 -8.45
N ASP A 104 3.59 -2.21 -7.57
CA ASP A 104 2.99 -0.91 -7.86
C ASP A 104 4.07 0.13 -8.07
N LYS A 105 5.08 0.20 -7.17
CA LYS A 105 6.27 1.05 -7.35
C LYS A 105 6.91 0.85 -8.72
N ARG A 106 7.11 -0.41 -9.14
CA ARG A 106 7.68 -0.72 -10.46
C ARG A 106 6.78 -0.26 -11.60
N SER A 107 5.47 -0.44 -11.46
CA SER A 107 4.50 -0.07 -12.49
C SER A 107 4.31 1.44 -12.65
N GLN A 108 4.45 2.19 -11.56
CA GLN A 108 4.31 3.66 -11.53
C GLN A 108 5.56 4.37 -12.07
N ARG A 109 6.69 3.67 -12.23
CA ARG A 109 7.95 4.25 -12.72
C ARG A 109 7.81 4.90 -14.10
N PHE A 110 6.98 4.35 -14.98
CA PHE A 110 6.79 4.84 -16.34
C PHE A 110 5.32 4.94 -16.69
N TYR A 111 4.98 5.98 -17.45
CA TYR A 111 3.62 6.11 -17.97
C TYR A 111 3.32 4.99 -18.97
N LEU A 112 2.12 4.43 -18.83
CA LEU A 112 1.60 3.39 -19.70
C LEU A 112 0.27 3.85 -20.27
N LYS A 113 0.12 3.76 -21.60
CA LYS A 113 -1.15 4.08 -22.27
C LYS A 113 -2.30 3.24 -21.67
N PRO A 114 -3.49 3.83 -21.46
CA PRO A 114 -4.61 3.15 -20.80
C PRO A 114 -5.07 1.89 -21.54
N GLY A 115 -5.03 1.89 -22.88
CA GLY A 115 -5.33 0.70 -23.68
C GLY A 115 -4.41 -0.48 -23.35
N LYS A 116 -3.10 -0.24 -23.28
CA LYS A 116 -2.12 -1.27 -22.95
C LYS A 116 -2.23 -1.73 -21.50
N ALA A 117 -2.56 -0.82 -20.58
CA ALA A 117 -2.84 -1.15 -19.18
C ALA A 117 -4.03 -2.12 -19.05
N ARG A 118 -5.12 -1.87 -19.80
CA ARG A 118 -6.31 -2.74 -19.84
C ARG A 118 -6.01 -4.11 -20.42
N GLU A 119 -5.26 -4.17 -21.51
CA GLU A 119 -4.83 -5.42 -22.15
C GLU A 119 -4.00 -6.29 -21.19
N MET A 120 -2.98 -5.70 -20.56
CA MET A 120 -2.17 -6.41 -19.57
C MET A 120 -2.99 -6.88 -18.37
N ARG A 121 -3.95 -6.08 -17.91
CA ARG A 121 -4.86 -6.48 -16.82
C ARG A 121 -5.71 -7.68 -17.22
N ARG A 122 -6.27 -7.69 -18.43
CA ARG A 122 -7.06 -8.80 -18.98
C ARG A 122 -6.22 -10.07 -19.10
N SER A 123 -5.03 -9.97 -19.68
CA SER A 123 -4.10 -11.11 -19.81
C SER A 123 -3.71 -11.70 -18.46
N ARG A 124 -3.39 -10.85 -17.47
CA ARG A 124 -3.08 -11.30 -16.09
C ARG A 124 -4.26 -11.97 -15.41
N LYS A 125 -5.49 -11.44 -15.59
CA LYS A 125 -6.72 -12.05 -15.05
C LYS A 125 -6.92 -13.45 -15.64
N HIS A 126 -6.86 -13.58 -16.97
CA HIS A 126 -7.00 -14.87 -17.65
C HIS A 126 -5.98 -15.89 -17.16
N ARG A 127 -4.69 -15.51 -17.05
CA ARG A 127 -3.65 -16.41 -16.52
C ARG A 127 -3.95 -16.87 -15.09
N LYS A 128 -4.43 -15.97 -14.23
CA LYS A 128 -4.79 -16.29 -12.84
C LYS A 128 -5.96 -17.28 -12.79
N GLU A 129 -6.99 -17.05 -13.59
CA GLU A 129 -8.17 -17.90 -13.66
C GLU A 129 -7.84 -19.28 -14.22
N PHE A 130 -7.09 -19.34 -15.31
CA PHE A 130 -6.62 -20.60 -15.90
C PHE A 130 -5.78 -21.42 -14.91
N MET A 131 -4.85 -20.79 -14.19
CA MET A 131 -4.07 -21.50 -13.17
C MET A 131 -4.91 -21.97 -11.98
N LYS A 132 -5.96 -21.24 -11.61
CA LYS A 132 -6.89 -21.67 -10.57
C LYS A 132 -7.66 -22.92 -11.02
N SER A 133 -8.23 -22.93 -12.22
CA SER A 133 -8.96 -24.08 -12.75
C SER A 133 -8.05 -25.28 -12.98
N PHE A 134 -6.83 -25.05 -13.47
CA PHE A 134 -5.84 -26.10 -13.66
C PHE A 134 -5.45 -26.77 -12.34
N LYS A 135 -5.17 -25.98 -11.28
CA LYS A 135 -4.87 -26.55 -9.95
C LYS A 135 -6.03 -27.36 -9.41
N HIS A 136 -7.26 -26.87 -9.58
CA HIS A 136 -8.46 -27.59 -9.19
C HIS A 136 -8.60 -28.93 -9.94
N LEU A 137 -8.34 -28.94 -11.25
CA LEU A 137 -8.35 -30.18 -12.05
C LEU A 137 -7.32 -31.19 -11.52
N ILE A 138 -6.12 -30.74 -11.20
CA ILE A 138 -5.08 -31.60 -10.62
C ILE A 138 -5.48 -32.13 -9.23
N GLU A 139 -6.18 -31.33 -8.43
CA GLU A 139 -6.73 -31.78 -7.14
C GLU A 139 -7.75 -32.91 -7.34
N VAL A 140 -8.65 -32.78 -8.32
CA VAL A 140 -9.62 -33.84 -8.68
C VAL A 140 -8.91 -35.10 -9.15
N VAL A 141 -7.91 -34.99 -10.03
CA VAL A 141 -7.13 -36.14 -10.51
C VAL A 141 -6.39 -36.83 -9.36
N LYS A 142 -5.80 -36.06 -8.44
CA LYS A 142 -5.15 -36.61 -7.24
C LYS A 142 -6.16 -37.32 -6.33
N ASP A 143 -7.36 -36.77 -6.18
CA ASP A 143 -8.42 -37.40 -5.40
C ASP A 143 -8.93 -38.69 -6.04
N ALA A 144 -9.08 -38.70 -7.36
CA ALA A 144 -9.46 -39.88 -8.13
C ALA A 144 -8.43 -41.00 -7.96
N LYS A 145 -7.15 -40.69 -8.16
CA LYS A 145 -6.03 -41.61 -7.90
C LYS A 145 -6.04 -42.15 -6.46
N ARG A 146 -6.31 -41.29 -5.47
CA ARG A 146 -6.36 -41.69 -4.05
C ARG A 146 -7.51 -42.67 -3.75
N LYS A 147 -8.64 -42.51 -4.45
CA LYS A 147 -9.81 -43.39 -4.32
C LYS A 147 -9.73 -44.65 -5.18
N GLY A 148 -8.78 -44.71 -6.12
CA GLY A 148 -8.59 -45.86 -7.02
C GLY A 148 -9.48 -45.86 -8.24
N TYR A 149 -9.97 -44.69 -8.68
CA TYR A 149 -10.62 -44.51 -9.99
C TYR A 149 -9.61 -44.42 -11.12
#